data_AF-A0A925E1Z1-F1
#
_entry.id   AF-A0A925E1Z1-F1
#
_cell.length_a   1.000
_cell.length_b   1.000
_cell.length_c   1.000
_cell.angle_alpha   90.00
_cell.angle_beta   90.00
_cell.angle_gamma   90.00
#
_symmetry.space_group_name_H-M   'P 1'
#
loop_
_entity.id
_entity.type
_entity.pdbx_description
1 polymer ?
#
loop_
_entity_poly.entity_id
_entity_poly.type
_entity_poly.pdbx_seq_one_letter_code
_entity_poly.pdbx_strand_id
1 'polypeptide(L)'
;MKTCEVCGKTLTGSQRKFCSIHCKQKTFAPNYGTAAYRPMPEREGDNCIYCDKPLIGRQTLFCSRQCKIKGRSVYPSQNKRKRSRKIAFIELRDGQCKICGYDKNLSGLSFHHRENKEFTIDSHTLGRLPLQKSLKELEKCDLLCHNCHFEHHYPWMTLVILLEQSAKGNLLALQPSQTHRCIICEQELTGSQKQFCSRKCSNSYHQNYENQQRRGIERKVKLVNQLGGRCTQCGYNKNLASLIFHHTSGKSYGLDLRSIANRSLDSLMAEFEKCVLLCHNCHAELHNPQLDKNEVTKKHSN
;
A
#
# COMPACT_ATOMS: atom_id res chain seq x y z
N MET A 1 -35.30 15.22 -41.87
CA MET A 1 -35.07 13.87 -41.30
C MET A 1 -33.60 13.72 -40.94
N LYS A 2 -33.25 13.21 -39.76
CA LYS A 2 -31.84 13.00 -39.38
C LYS A 2 -31.37 11.66 -39.95
N THR A 3 -30.17 11.61 -40.53
CA THR A 3 -29.57 10.41 -41.11
C THR A 3 -28.31 10.01 -40.32
N CYS A 4 -27.98 8.73 -40.33
CA CYS A 4 -26.77 8.21 -39.71
C CYS A 4 -25.53 8.73 -40.44
N GLU A 5 -24.59 9.33 -39.70
CA GLU A 5 -23.35 9.91 -40.25
C GLU A 5 -22.41 8.87 -40.90
N VAL A 6 -22.65 7.57 -40.71
CA VAL A 6 -21.78 6.49 -41.21
C VAL A 6 -22.41 5.66 -42.33
N CYS A 7 -23.72 5.48 -42.33
CA CYS A 7 -24.38 4.59 -43.29
C CYS A 7 -25.59 5.21 -43.99
N GLY A 8 -25.88 6.49 -43.75
CA GLY A 8 -26.95 7.22 -44.45
C GLY A 8 -28.38 6.86 -44.06
N LYS A 9 -28.61 5.81 -43.25
CA LYS A 9 -29.96 5.39 -42.83
C LYS A 9 -30.68 6.48 -42.04
N THR A 10 -31.96 6.70 -42.35
CA THR A 10 -32.84 7.60 -41.59
C THR A 10 -32.98 7.13 -40.15
N LEU A 11 -32.76 8.04 -39.20
CA LEU A 11 -32.87 7.77 -37.76
C LEU A 11 -34.34 7.89 -37.35
N THR A 12 -34.94 6.80 -36.89
CA THR A 12 -36.38 6.70 -36.55
C THR A 12 -36.66 6.75 -35.05
N GLY A 13 -35.73 7.22 -34.23
CA GLY A 13 -35.87 7.29 -32.76
C GLY A 13 -35.06 8.43 -32.12
N SER A 14 -34.75 8.31 -30.82
CA SER A 14 -34.00 9.32 -30.06
C SER A 14 -32.51 9.43 -30.44
N GLN A 15 -32.04 8.62 -31.41
CA GLN A 15 -30.66 8.66 -31.89
C GLN A 15 -30.35 10.00 -32.55
N ARG A 16 -29.26 10.64 -32.11
CA ARG A 16 -28.87 11.97 -32.62
C ARG A 16 -27.84 11.94 -33.75
N LYS A 17 -27.06 10.85 -33.91
CA LYS A 17 -25.93 10.78 -34.86
C LYS A 17 -25.71 9.43 -35.56
N PHE A 18 -25.91 8.31 -34.85
CA PHE A 18 -25.62 6.97 -35.38
C PHE A 18 -26.82 6.05 -35.24
N CYS A 19 -27.10 5.22 -36.25
CA CYS A 19 -28.22 4.28 -36.21
C CYS A 19 -27.95 3.05 -35.31
N SER A 20 -26.69 2.78 -34.97
CA SER A 20 -26.29 1.64 -34.12
C SER A 20 -24.93 1.86 -33.46
N ILE A 21 -24.63 1.06 -32.43
CA ILE A 21 -23.29 1.01 -31.79
C ILE A 21 -22.21 0.65 -32.81
N HIS A 22 -22.50 -0.21 -33.78
CA HIS A 22 -21.56 -0.57 -34.84
C HIS A 22 -21.19 0.63 -35.73
N CYS A 23 -22.17 1.45 -36.11
CA CYS A 23 -21.90 2.70 -36.83
C CYS A 23 -21.11 3.69 -35.96
N LYS A 24 -21.46 3.81 -34.69
CA LYS A 24 -20.71 4.62 -33.74
C LYS A 24 -19.23 4.18 -33.65
N GLN A 25 -18.95 2.87 -33.60
CA GLN A 25 -17.58 2.35 -33.49
C GLN A 25 -16.72 2.60 -34.74
N LYS A 26 -17.33 2.71 -35.93
CA LYS A 26 -16.59 3.02 -37.17
C LYS A 26 -15.99 4.42 -37.19
N THR A 27 -16.55 5.39 -36.44
CA THR A 27 -15.95 6.73 -36.33
C THR A 27 -14.83 6.81 -35.29
N PHE A 28 -14.70 5.79 -34.42
CA PHE A 28 -13.66 5.71 -33.40
C PHE A 28 -12.47 4.84 -33.81
N ALA A 29 -12.32 4.46 -35.08
CA ALA A 29 -11.10 3.78 -35.53
C ALA A 29 -9.89 4.70 -35.26
N PRO A 30 -9.05 4.42 -34.25
CA PRO A 30 -7.86 5.22 -34.06
C PRO A 30 -6.90 4.84 -35.18
N ASN A 31 -6.19 5.84 -35.70
CA ASN A 31 -4.92 5.68 -36.38
C ASN A 31 -3.97 4.87 -35.49
N TYR A 32 -4.09 3.54 -35.50
CA TYR A 32 -2.95 2.69 -35.27
C TYR A 32 -2.13 2.80 -36.53
N GLY A 33 -1.23 3.78 -36.53
CA GLY A 33 -0.10 3.77 -37.42
C GLY A 33 0.51 2.37 -37.42
N THR A 34 0.99 1.96 -38.58
CA THR A 34 1.78 0.76 -38.81
C THR A 34 3.01 0.79 -37.91
N ALA A 35 2.83 0.50 -36.62
CA ALA A 35 3.91 0.13 -35.74
C ALA A 35 4.46 -1.16 -36.35
N ALA A 36 5.62 -1.03 -37.00
CA ALA A 36 6.35 -2.15 -37.57
C ALA A 36 6.26 -3.33 -36.60
N TYR A 37 5.82 -4.48 -37.11
CA TYR A 37 5.77 -5.73 -36.37
C TYR A 37 7.12 -5.92 -35.67
N ARG A 38 7.17 -5.67 -34.35
CA ARG A 38 8.30 -6.07 -33.52
C ARG A 38 8.07 -7.53 -33.20
N PRO A 39 8.90 -8.46 -33.71
CA PRO A 39 8.81 -9.85 -33.30
C PRO A 39 8.88 -9.90 -31.77
N MET A 40 7.89 -10.54 -31.14
CA MET A 40 8.00 -10.89 -29.72
C MET A 40 9.24 -11.78 -29.58
N PRO A 41 10.16 -11.51 -28.64
CA PRO A 41 11.33 -12.37 -28.45
C PRO A 41 10.87 -13.81 -28.21
N GLU A 42 11.44 -14.73 -28.96
CA GLU A 42 11.25 -16.17 -28.78
C GLU A 42 11.67 -16.52 -27.35
N ARG A 43 10.70 -16.89 -26.51
CA ARG A 43 10.98 -17.41 -25.19
C ARG A 43 11.36 -18.88 -25.36
N GLU A 44 12.65 -19.15 -25.47
CA GLU A 44 13.16 -20.52 -25.32
C GLU A 44 12.85 -21.03 -23.92
N GLY A 45 12.23 -22.22 -23.84
CA GLY A 45 12.44 -23.12 -22.69
C GLY A 45 11.31 -23.32 -21.68
N ASP A 46 10.10 -22.80 -21.86
CA ASP A 46 9.00 -23.13 -20.93
C ASP A 46 8.16 -24.31 -21.48
N ASN A 47 8.03 -25.40 -20.69
CA ASN A 47 7.15 -26.54 -21.01
C ASN A 47 5.75 -26.40 -20.36
N CYS A 48 4.76 -27.04 -20.96
CA CYS A 48 3.41 -27.14 -20.44
C CYS A 48 3.40 -27.90 -19.12
N ILE A 49 2.94 -27.28 -18.04
CA ILE A 49 2.97 -27.87 -16.70
C ILE A 49 2.08 -29.11 -16.52
N TYR A 50 1.23 -29.42 -17.50
CA TYR A 50 0.33 -30.57 -17.47
C TYR A 50 0.80 -31.74 -18.34
N CYS A 51 1.48 -31.48 -19.46
CA CYS A 51 1.85 -32.52 -20.44
C CYS A 51 3.27 -32.40 -20.98
N ASP A 52 4.06 -31.49 -20.41
CA ASP A 52 5.47 -31.24 -20.68
C ASP A 52 5.84 -30.84 -22.12
N LYS A 53 4.84 -30.57 -22.96
CA LYS A 53 5.06 -30.07 -24.32
C LYS A 53 5.64 -28.65 -24.31
N PRO A 54 6.62 -28.31 -25.15
CA PRO A 54 7.15 -26.95 -25.27
C PRO A 54 6.02 -25.93 -25.53
N LEU A 55 6.06 -24.81 -24.82
CA LEU A 55 5.15 -23.69 -25.01
C LEU A 55 5.64 -22.82 -26.17
N ILE A 56 4.71 -22.38 -27.02
CA ILE A 56 5.01 -21.58 -28.20
C ILE A 56 4.32 -20.21 -28.16
N GLY A 57 4.97 -19.19 -28.72
CA GLY A 57 4.39 -17.84 -28.89
C GLY A 57 3.95 -17.17 -27.58
N ARG A 58 2.64 -16.93 -27.43
CA ARG A 58 2.04 -16.27 -26.23
C ARG A 58 1.63 -17.23 -25.13
N GLN A 59 1.87 -18.53 -25.30
CA GLN A 59 1.59 -19.51 -24.26
C GLN A 59 2.47 -19.26 -23.03
N THR A 60 1.95 -19.54 -21.84
CA THR A 60 2.63 -19.22 -20.56
C THR A 60 2.73 -20.40 -19.61
N LEU A 61 1.65 -21.16 -19.43
CA LEU A 61 1.62 -22.31 -18.52
C LEU A 61 1.08 -23.59 -19.18
N PHE A 62 0.24 -23.45 -20.21
CA PHE A 62 -0.45 -24.57 -20.83
C PHE A 62 -0.36 -24.47 -22.35
N CYS A 63 -0.04 -25.58 -23.00
CA CYS A 63 0.02 -25.65 -24.46
C CYS A 63 -1.37 -25.62 -25.12
N SER A 64 -2.45 -25.85 -24.36
CA SER A 64 -3.82 -25.84 -24.87
C SER A 64 -4.86 -25.53 -23.78
N ARG A 65 -6.07 -25.13 -24.22
CA ARG A 65 -7.24 -24.96 -23.31
C ARG A 65 -7.55 -26.24 -22.54
N GLN A 66 -7.37 -27.40 -23.17
CA GLN A 66 -7.62 -28.69 -22.54
C GLN A 66 -6.60 -28.98 -21.44
N CYS A 67 -5.30 -28.70 -21.67
CA CYS A 67 -4.28 -28.77 -20.62
C CYS A 67 -4.55 -27.78 -19.50
N LYS A 68 -5.07 -26.58 -19.80
CA LYS A 68 -5.48 -25.61 -18.79
C LYS A 68 -6.64 -26.10 -17.92
N ILE A 69 -7.62 -26.81 -18.49
CA ILE A 69 -8.75 -27.36 -17.74
C ILE A 69 -8.27 -28.53 -16.86
N LYS A 70 -7.51 -29.46 -17.43
CA LYS A 70 -7.01 -30.65 -16.73
C LYS A 70 -5.95 -30.31 -15.67
N GLY A 71 -5.11 -29.31 -15.93
CA GLY A 71 -4.08 -28.84 -15.02
C GLY A 71 -4.56 -27.86 -13.94
N ARG A 72 -5.87 -27.55 -13.85
CA ARG A 72 -6.41 -26.68 -12.78
C ARG A 72 -6.18 -27.23 -11.38
N SER A 73 -6.16 -28.55 -11.20
CA SER A 73 -5.84 -29.21 -9.92
C SER A 73 -4.33 -29.29 -9.66
N VAL A 74 -3.54 -29.35 -10.74
CA VAL A 74 -2.07 -29.46 -10.71
C VAL A 74 -1.42 -28.11 -10.40
N TYR A 75 -1.97 -27.00 -10.91
CA TYR A 75 -1.44 -25.67 -10.63
C TYR A 75 -1.89 -25.19 -9.24
N PRO A 76 -0.95 -24.80 -8.35
CA PRO A 76 -1.30 -24.27 -7.04
C PRO A 76 -2.28 -23.11 -7.17
N SER A 77 -3.31 -23.07 -6.32
CA SER A 77 -4.17 -21.88 -6.24
C SER A 77 -3.29 -20.63 -6.10
N GLN A 78 -3.69 -19.48 -6.67
CA GLN A 78 -2.85 -18.27 -6.59
C GLN A 78 -2.47 -17.93 -5.14
N ASN A 79 -3.33 -18.28 -4.17
CA ASN A 79 -3.08 -18.15 -2.75
C ASN A 79 -1.98 -19.10 -2.22
N LYS A 80 -1.91 -20.33 -2.73
CA LYS A 80 -0.82 -21.27 -2.42
C LYS A 80 0.48 -20.78 -3.05
N ARG A 81 0.45 -20.36 -4.34
CA ARG A 81 1.64 -19.83 -5.05
C ARG A 81 2.25 -18.62 -4.35
N LYS A 82 1.45 -17.61 -4.00
CA LYS A 82 1.94 -16.39 -3.33
C LYS A 82 2.58 -16.71 -1.97
N ARG A 83 1.99 -17.66 -1.21
CA ARG A 83 2.51 -18.07 0.11
C ARG A 83 3.83 -18.82 -0.04
N SER A 84 3.88 -19.86 -0.89
CA SER A 84 5.10 -20.64 -1.10
C SER A 84 6.27 -19.78 -1.58
N ARG A 85 6.01 -18.85 -2.51
CA ARG A 85 7.05 -17.92 -2.98
C ARG A 85 7.51 -16.96 -1.91
N LYS A 86 6.60 -16.41 -1.10
CA LYS A 86 6.97 -15.52 0.01
C LYS A 86 7.91 -16.23 0.99
N ILE A 87 7.62 -17.49 1.35
CA ILE A 87 8.47 -18.30 2.23
C ILE A 87 9.85 -18.52 1.59
N ALA A 88 9.90 -19.05 0.37
CA ALA A 88 11.16 -19.29 -0.33
C ALA A 88 12.00 -18.02 -0.51
N PHE A 89 11.37 -16.89 -0.79
CA PHE A 89 12.08 -15.61 -0.98
C PHE A 89 12.61 -15.04 0.34
N ILE A 90 11.95 -15.34 1.46
CA ILE A 90 12.47 -15.03 2.80
C ILE A 90 13.71 -15.87 3.08
N GLU A 91 13.67 -17.18 2.79
CA GLU A 91 14.83 -18.08 2.97
C GLU A 91 16.02 -17.68 2.10
N LEU A 92 15.79 -17.27 0.85
CA LEU A 92 16.82 -16.71 -0.04
C LEU A 92 17.42 -15.38 0.47
N ARG A 93 16.84 -14.79 1.51
CA ARG A 93 17.32 -13.57 2.18
C ARG A 93 17.57 -13.83 3.67
N ASP A 94 18.20 -14.97 3.95
CA ASP A 94 18.69 -15.41 5.26
C ASP A 94 17.60 -15.71 6.31
N GLY A 95 16.31 -15.63 5.94
CA GLY A 95 15.21 -15.99 6.82
C GLY A 95 14.95 -15.03 7.98
N GLN A 96 15.71 -13.94 8.08
CA GLN A 96 15.68 -13.01 9.21
C GLN A 96 15.90 -11.55 8.78
N CYS A 97 15.46 -10.62 9.62
CA CYS A 97 15.69 -9.20 9.40
C CYS A 97 17.20 -8.88 9.38
N LYS A 98 17.67 -8.27 8.30
CA LYS A 98 19.07 -7.85 8.13
C LYS A 98 19.58 -6.88 9.20
N ILE A 99 18.69 -6.06 9.80
CA ILE A 99 19.06 -5.03 10.77
C ILE A 99 19.08 -5.56 12.21
N CYS A 100 18.05 -6.31 12.61
CA CYS A 100 17.85 -6.68 14.02
C CYS A 100 17.74 -8.18 14.29
N GLY A 101 17.86 -9.02 13.27
CA GLY A 101 17.76 -10.48 13.39
C GLY A 101 16.34 -11.01 13.66
N TYR A 102 15.31 -10.15 13.67
CA TYR A 102 13.92 -10.61 13.85
C TYR A 102 13.56 -11.68 12.81
N ASP A 103 13.13 -12.85 13.28
CA ASP A 103 12.79 -14.01 12.47
C ASP A 103 11.56 -14.79 12.98
N LYS A 104 10.93 -14.32 14.07
CA LYS A 104 9.87 -15.04 14.79
C LYS A 104 8.68 -15.42 13.92
N ASN A 105 8.17 -14.46 13.15
CA ASN A 105 6.99 -14.67 12.30
C ASN A 105 7.19 -14.05 10.92
N LEU A 106 6.99 -14.86 9.88
CA LEU A 106 7.23 -14.51 8.48
C LEU A 106 6.32 -13.36 7.99
N SER A 107 5.15 -13.18 8.60
CA SER A 107 4.26 -12.06 8.28
C SER A 107 4.81 -10.71 8.72
N GLY A 108 5.73 -10.69 9.69
CA GLY A 108 6.43 -9.50 10.15
C GLY A 108 7.59 -9.06 9.27
N LEU A 109 7.89 -9.79 8.18
CA LEU A 109 9.02 -9.56 7.28
C LEU A 109 8.59 -9.00 5.93
N SER A 110 9.29 -7.95 5.47
CA SER A 110 9.03 -7.20 4.25
C SER A 110 10.30 -7.00 3.41
N PHE A 111 10.13 -6.94 2.09
CA PHE A 111 11.24 -6.73 1.15
C PHE A 111 11.43 -5.24 0.88
N HIS A 112 12.55 -4.71 1.38
CA HIS A 112 12.97 -3.33 1.19
C HIS A 112 13.83 -3.22 -0.06
N HIS A 113 13.50 -2.35 -1.01
CA HIS A 113 14.34 -2.18 -2.21
C HIS A 113 15.47 -1.19 -1.88
N ARG A 114 16.72 -1.58 -2.14
CA ARG A 114 17.90 -0.71 -1.95
C ARG A 114 18.04 0.30 -3.09
N GLU A 115 17.64 -0.11 -4.29
CA GLU A 115 17.82 0.62 -5.54
C GLU A 115 16.48 0.84 -6.25
N ASN A 116 16.53 1.41 -7.46
CA ASN A 116 15.36 1.59 -8.31
C ASN A 116 14.69 0.25 -8.61
N LYS A 117 13.43 0.14 -8.18
CA LYS A 117 12.57 -1.02 -8.43
C LYS A 117 11.87 -0.90 -9.79
N GLU A 118 11.72 -2.03 -10.48
CA GLU A 118 10.76 -2.12 -11.59
C GLU A 118 9.33 -2.32 -11.06
N PHE A 119 9.21 -3.07 -9.97
CA PHE A 119 7.94 -3.38 -9.33
C PHE A 119 8.17 -3.80 -7.88
N THR A 120 7.13 -3.71 -7.05
CA THR A 120 7.20 -4.16 -5.65
C THR A 120 7.19 -5.67 -5.55
N ILE A 121 8.01 -6.26 -4.66
CA ILE A 121 7.85 -7.65 -4.23
C ILE A 121 6.78 -7.72 -3.13
N ASP A 122 5.54 -8.02 -3.52
CA ASP A 122 4.39 -8.12 -2.62
C ASP A 122 3.49 -9.31 -2.97
N SER A 123 2.41 -9.52 -2.21
CA SER A 123 1.48 -10.63 -2.44
C SER A 123 0.88 -10.65 -3.86
N HIS A 124 0.70 -9.48 -4.48
CA HIS A 124 0.11 -9.34 -5.80
C HIS A 124 1.11 -9.78 -6.88
N THR A 125 2.33 -9.26 -6.83
CA THR A 125 3.38 -9.58 -7.81
C THR A 125 3.85 -11.02 -7.69
N LEU A 126 3.99 -11.55 -6.46
CA LEU A 126 4.35 -12.94 -6.19
C LEU A 126 3.33 -13.95 -6.75
N GLY A 127 2.04 -13.59 -6.77
CA GLY A 127 0.99 -14.46 -7.31
C GLY A 127 0.97 -14.51 -8.85
N ARG A 128 1.45 -13.46 -9.52
CA ARG A 128 1.21 -13.23 -10.95
C ARG A 128 2.47 -13.39 -11.81
N LEU A 129 3.59 -12.81 -11.39
CA LEU A 129 4.78 -12.68 -12.24
C LEU A 129 5.53 -14.03 -12.43
N PRO A 130 6.27 -14.19 -13.55
CA PRO A 130 7.18 -15.32 -13.74
C PRO A 130 8.23 -15.39 -12.63
N LEU A 131 8.63 -16.60 -12.22
CA LEU A 131 9.54 -16.80 -11.09
C LEU A 131 10.89 -16.10 -11.29
N GLN A 132 11.50 -16.29 -12.46
CA GLN A 132 12.79 -15.66 -12.80
C GLN A 132 12.72 -14.13 -12.73
N LYS A 133 11.63 -13.52 -13.22
CA LYS A 133 11.45 -12.07 -13.12
C LYS A 133 11.37 -11.61 -11.67
N SER A 134 10.66 -12.36 -10.83
CA SER A 134 10.58 -12.07 -9.39
C SER A 134 11.92 -12.27 -8.66
N LEU A 135 12.75 -13.24 -9.07
CA LEU A 135 14.08 -13.47 -8.49
C LEU A 135 15.04 -12.33 -8.83
N LYS A 136 15.06 -11.87 -10.09
CA LYS A 136 15.86 -10.69 -10.51
C LYS A 136 15.50 -9.43 -9.72
N GLU A 137 14.22 -9.22 -9.44
CA GLU A 137 13.81 -8.06 -8.64
C GLU A 137 14.12 -8.27 -7.15
N LEU A 138 14.04 -9.51 -6.65
CA LEU A 138 14.43 -9.85 -5.28
C LEU A 138 15.92 -9.54 -5.02
N GLU A 139 16.81 -9.68 -6.00
CA GLU A 139 18.24 -9.32 -5.91
C GLU A 139 18.48 -7.90 -5.43
N LYS A 140 17.56 -6.97 -5.75
CA LYS A 140 17.61 -5.56 -5.34
C LYS A 140 17.05 -5.31 -3.94
N CYS A 141 16.60 -6.35 -3.25
CA CYS A 141 15.89 -6.23 -1.97
C CYS A 141 16.71 -6.71 -0.77
N ASP A 142 16.59 -5.99 0.34
CA ASP A 142 16.92 -6.43 1.70
C ASP A 142 15.67 -6.98 2.38
N LEU A 143 15.83 -7.97 3.26
CA LEU A 143 14.76 -8.46 4.09
C LEU A 143 14.77 -7.74 5.44
N LEU A 144 13.74 -6.95 5.72
CA LEU A 144 13.60 -6.19 6.97
C LEU A 144 12.32 -6.59 7.68
N CYS A 145 12.32 -6.61 9.02
CA CYS A 145 11.07 -6.67 9.78
C CYS A 145 10.31 -5.35 9.63
N HIS A 146 8.99 -5.35 9.87
CA HIS A 146 8.18 -4.15 9.69
C HIS A 146 8.68 -2.98 10.52
N ASN A 147 9.04 -3.19 11.79
CA ASN A 147 9.54 -2.09 12.63
C ASN A 147 10.81 -1.44 12.04
N CYS A 148 11.80 -2.24 11.64
CA CYS A 148 13.03 -1.72 11.01
C CYS A 148 12.77 -1.11 9.63
N HIS A 149 11.83 -1.67 8.87
CA HIS A 149 11.41 -1.12 7.57
C HIS A 149 10.77 0.27 7.73
N PHE A 150 9.92 0.46 8.73
CA PHE A 150 9.33 1.76 9.07
C PHE A 150 10.37 2.74 9.60
N GLU A 151 11.28 2.31 10.47
CA GLU A 151 12.42 3.14 10.91
C GLU A 151 13.26 3.63 9.74
N HIS A 152 13.49 2.79 8.73
CA HIS A 152 14.21 3.16 7.52
C HIS A 152 13.45 4.18 6.64
N HIS A 153 12.14 4.03 6.46
CA HIS A 153 11.35 4.97 5.65
C HIS A 153 11.04 6.28 6.38
N TYR A 154 10.99 6.25 7.71
CA TYR A 154 10.58 7.36 8.56
C TYR A 154 11.58 7.61 9.69
N PRO A 155 12.88 7.82 9.41
CA PRO A 155 13.89 8.02 10.45
C PRO A 155 13.64 9.28 11.30
N TRP A 156 12.92 10.27 10.77
CA TRP A 156 12.53 11.47 11.49
C TRP A 156 11.36 11.26 12.48
N MET A 157 10.70 10.09 12.46
CA MET A 157 9.60 9.78 13.37
C MET A 157 10.06 9.11 14.68
N THR A 158 11.26 9.44 15.14
CA THR A 158 11.81 8.98 16.43
C THR A 158 10.89 9.37 17.57
N LEU A 159 10.38 8.37 18.30
CA LEU A 159 9.29 8.56 19.26
C LEU A 159 9.70 9.41 20.45
N VAL A 160 10.90 9.20 20.98
CA VAL A 160 11.43 9.96 22.13
C VAL A 160 11.45 11.46 21.83
N ILE A 161 12.00 11.86 20.67
CA ILE A 161 12.05 13.25 20.22
C ILE A 161 10.64 13.84 20.13
N LEU A 162 9.70 13.10 19.53
CA LEU A 162 8.33 13.56 19.38
C LEU A 162 7.59 13.69 20.73
N LEU A 163 7.80 12.77 21.67
CA LEU A 163 7.20 12.88 23.00
C LEU A 163 7.74 14.09 23.77
N GLU A 164 9.06 14.33 23.72
CA GLU A 164 9.69 15.50 24.34
C GLU A 164 9.17 16.82 23.76
N GLN A 165 9.08 16.91 22.43
CA GLN A 165 8.55 18.10 21.77
C GLN A 165 7.07 18.32 22.12
N SER A 166 6.29 17.24 22.25
CA SER A 166 4.88 17.28 22.66
C SER A 166 4.73 17.87 24.05
N ALA A 167 5.55 17.40 25.01
CA ALA A 167 5.54 17.87 26.39
C ALA A 167 5.91 19.36 26.51
N LYS A 168 6.82 19.84 25.65
CA LYS A 168 7.23 21.25 25.57
C LYS A 168 6.25 22.15 24.83
N GLY A 169 5.14 21.62 24.31
CA GLY A 169 4.21 22.37 23.44
C GLY A 169 4.79 22.73 22.06
N ASN A 170 5.94 22.15 21.71
CA ASN A 170 6.77 22.51 20.55
C ASN A 170 6.77 21.42 19.48
N LEU A 171 5.72 20.59 19.43
CA LEU A 171 5.65 19.38 18.59
C LEU A 171 5.82 19.61 17.08
N LEU A 172 5.85 20.88 16.65
CA LEU A 172 6.44 21.40 15.40
C LEU A 172 6.32 22.94 15.46
N ALA A 173 7.28 23.61 16.09
CA ALA A 173 7.32 25.08 16.16
C ALA A 173 7.62 25.71 14.80
N LEU A 174 6.58 25.84 13.98
CA LEU A 174 6.35 27.02 13.16
C LEU A 174 4.91 27.47 13.46
N GLN A 175 4.71 27.99 14.67
CA GLN A 175 3.58 28.88 14.91
C GLN A 175 3.99 30.23 14.30
N PRO A 176 3.23 30.79 13.35
CA PRO A 176 3.34 32.21 13.05
C PRO A 176 2.93 32.95 14.33
N SER A 177 3.90 33.57 14.99
CA SER A 177 3.68 34.61 15.99
C SER A 177 2.69 35.62 15.42
N GLN A 178 1.68 36.02 16.21
CA GLN A 178 0.69 37.06 15.91
C GLN A 178 1.02 37.90 14.66
N THR A 179 0.51 37.51 13.51
CA THR A 179 0.78 38.19 12.24
C THR A 179 -0.33 39.20 11.99
N HIS A 180 0.00 40.47 11.68
CA HIS A 180 -0.98 41.44 11.19
C HIS A 180 -1.47 41.11 9.77
N ARG A 181 -1.05 39.98 9.18
CA ARG A 181 -1.32 39.54 7.81
C ARG A 181 -1.67 38.06 7.75
N CYS A 182 -2.58 37.70 6.85
CA CYS A 182 -3.06 36.34 6.63
C CYS A 182 -1.93 35.44 6.14
N ILE A 183 -1.73 34.29 6.76
CA ILE A 183 -0.62 33.37 6.42
C ILE A 183 -0.80 32.62 5.09
N ILE A 184 -1.92 32.83 4.39
CA ILE A 184 -2.22 32.19 3.10
C ILE A 184 -2.20 33.18 1.94
N CYS A 185 -2.75 34.38 2.14
CA CYS A 185 -2.91 35.36 1.06
C CYS A 185 -2.35 36.74 1.39
N GLU A 186 -1.63 36.85 2.51
CA GLU A 186 -0.87 38.04 2.96
C GLU A 186 -1.70 39.31 3.21
N GLN A 187 -3.03 39.23 3.08
CA GLN A 187 -3.96 40.32 3.36
C GLN A 187 -3.91 40.72 4.84
N GLU A 188 -3.96 42.02 5.12
CA GLU A 188 -4.01 42.52 6.50
C GLU A 188 -5.21 41.97 7.27
N LEU A 189 -4.94 41.48 8.47
CA LEU A 189 -5.95 40.96 9.38
C LEU A 189 -6.56 42.12 10.15
N THR A 190 -7.89 42.14 10.23
CA THR A 190 -8.64 43.20 10.91
C THR A 190 -9.45 42.64 12.07
N GLY A 191 -9.72 43.48 13.08
CA GLY A 191 -10.51 43.09 14.24
C GLY A 191 -9.89 41.93 15.03
N SER A 192 -10.68 40.86 15.27
CA SER A 192 -10.27 39.69 16.08
C SER A 192 -9.56 38.58 15.28
N GLN A 193 -9.19 38.84 14.03
CA GLN A 193 -8.53 37.85 13.16
C GLN A 193 -7.07 37.65 13.59
N LYS A 194 -6.66 36.40 13.84
CA LYS A 194 -5.33 36.08 14.38
C LYS A 194 -4.33 35.48 13.38
N GLN A 195 -4.83 34.73 12.40
CA GLN A 195 -3.99 33.95 11.46
C GLN A 195 -4.52 33.93 10.01
N PHE A 196 -5.84 34.09 9.81
CA PHE A 196 -6.48 33.98 8.50
C PHE A 196 -7.47 35.12 8.28
N CYS A 197 -7.53 35.67 7.05
CA CYS A 197 -8.48 36.73 6.69
C CYS A 197 -9.91 36.22 6.49
N SER A 198 -10.11 34.91 6.28
CA SER A 198 -11.40 34.33 5.92
C SER A 198 -11.49 32.83 6.21
N ARG A 199 -12.74 32.32 6.27
CA ARG A 199 -13.03 30.87 6.35
C ARG A 199 -12.42 30.12 5.16
N LYS A 200 -12.36 30.74 3.98
CA LYS A 200 -11.72 30.18 2.77
C LYS A 200 -10.22 29.94 2.99
N CYS A 201 -9.49 30.94 3.49
CA CYS A 201 -8.05 30.81 3.77
C CYS A 201 -7.79 29.84 4.93
N SER A 202 -8.60 29.88 5.99
CA SER A 202 -8.53 28.91 7.08
C SER A 202 -8.76 27.48 6.59
N ASN A 203 -9.79 27.25 5.76
CA ASN A 203 -10.05 25.94 5.16
C ASN A 203 -8.92 25.51 4.23
N SER A 204 -8.40 26.40 3.38
CA SER A 204 -7.28 26.10 2.48
C SER A 204 -6.01 25.70 3.26
N TYR A 205 -5.71 26.41 4.35
CA TYR A 205 -4.63 26.04 5.26
C TYR A 205 -4.90 24.70 5.95
N HIS A 206 -6.08 24.50 6.55
CA HIS A 206 -6.40 23.29 7.29
C HIS A 206 -6.63 22.05 6.41
N GLN A 207 -6.96 22.23 5.13
CA GLN A 207 -7.06 21.18 4.12
C GLN A 207 -5.75 20.97 3.35
N ASN A 208 -4.70 21.75 3.65
CA ASN A 208 -3.35 21.47 3.14
C ASN A 208 -2.89 20.12 3.71
N TYR A 209 -2.38 19.27 2.82
CA TYR A 209 -1.84 17.95 3.16
C TYR A 209 -0.81 18.02 4.28
N GLU A 210 0.09 18.99 4.27
CA GLU A 210 1.13 19.16 5.31
C GLU A 210 0.52 19.46 6.68
N ASN A 211 -0.49 20.32 6.74
CA ASN A 211 -1.18 20.64 8.00
C ASN A 211 -2.05 19.47 8.51
N GLN A 212 -2.62 18.68 7.60
CA GLN A 212 -3.31 17.45 7.95
C GLN A 212 -2.34 16.42 8.53
N GLN A 213 -1.19 16.24 7.89
CA GLN A 213 -0.12 15.36 8.36
C GLN A 213 0.37 15.79 9.75
N ARG A 214 0.70 17.07 9.92
CA ARG A 214 1.13 17.64 11.21
C ARG A 214 0.11 17.37 12.32
N ARG A 215 -1.15 17.75 12.11
CA ARG A 215 -2.23 17.53 13.10
C ARG A 215 -2.42 16.05 13.42
N GLY A 216 -2.31 15.19 12.41
CA GLY A 216 -2.36 13.74 12.58
C GLY A 216 -1.23 13.24 13.47
N ILE A 217 0.00 13.66 13.22
CA ILE A 217 1.18 13.28 14.02
C ILE A 217 1.03 13.77 15.45
N GLU A 218 0.64 15.03 15.64
CA GLU A 218 0.46 15.63 16.97
C GLU A 218 -0.55 14.85 17.81
N ARG A 219 -1.71 14.53 17.21
CA ARG A 219 -2.73 13.73 17.88
C ARG A 219 -2.26 12.29 18.11
N LYS A 220 -1.58 11.66 17.13
CA LYS A 220 -1.07 10.30 17.26
C LYS A 220 -0.08 10.19 18.42
N VAL A 221 0.84 11.14 18.57
CA VAL A 221 1.81 11.18 19.69
C VAL A 221 1.08 11.23 21.03
N LYS A 222 0.05 12.07 21.17
CA LYS A 222 -0.76 12.15 22.41
C LYS A 222 -1.45 10.83 22.73
N LEU A 223 -2.10 10.22 21.74
CA LEU A 223 -2.78 8.93 21.90
C LEU A 223 -1.80 7.80 22.25
N VAL A 224 -0.63 7.78 21.60
CA VAL A 224 0.45 6.82 21.92
C VAL A 224 0.94 7.01 23.35
N ASN A 225 1.13 8.25 23.80
CA ASN A 225 1.55 8.54 25.16
C ASN A 225 0.51 8.08 26.20
N GLN A 226 -0.79 8.25 25.90
CA GLN A 226 -1.88 7.77 26.77
C GLN A 226 -1.88 6.24 26.94
N LEU A 227 -1.41 5.49 25.94
CA LEU A 227 -1.21 4.03 26.03
C LEU A 227 0.20 3.63 26.51
N GLY A 228 0.93 4.55 27.16
CA GLY A 228 2.22 4.28 27.79
C GLY A 228 3.43 4.41 26.88
N GLY A 229 3.27 4.91 25.65
CA GLY A 229 4.39 5.27 24.76
C GLY A 229 5.18 4.08 24.21
N ARG A 230 4.69 2.84 24.36
CA ARG A 230 5.40 1.63 23.94
C ARG A 230 4.43 0.51 23.54
N CYS A 231 4.90 -0.40 22.70
CA CYS A 231 4.20 -1.64 22.41
C CYS A 231 3.93 -2.40 23.71
N THR A 232 2.66 -2.74 23.95
CA THR A 232 2.22 -3.47 25.14
C THR A 232 2.74 -4.91 25.19
N GLN A 233 3.06 -5.50 24.03
CA GLN A 233 3.53 -6.88 23.94
C GLN A 233 5.05 -7.03 24.12
N CYS A 234 5.86 -6.16 23.52
CA CYS A 234 7.32 -6.32 23.48
C CYS A 234 8.12 -5.10 23.94
N GLY A 235 7.44 -4.03 24.36
CA GLY A 235 8.09 -2.81 24.85
C GLY A 235 8.71 -1.91 23.76
N TYR A 236 8.61 -2.26 22.48
CA TYR A 236 9.11 -1.43 21.38
C TYR A 236 8.58 0.02 21.47
N ASN A 237 9.50 0.99 21.46
CA ASN A 237 9.21 2.41 21.67
C ASN A 237 10.12 3.34 20.86
N LYS A 238 10.72 2.86 19.76
CA LYS A 238 11.73 3.63 19.01
C LYS A 238 11.11 4.63 18.02
N ASN A 239 10.15 4.20 17.22
CA ASN A 239 9.60 4.98 16.11
C ASN A 239 8.06 5.00 16.13
N LEU A 240 7.48 6.19 15.95
CA LEU A 240 6.03 6.40 15.94
C LEU A 240 5.33 5.74 14.75
N ALA A 241 5.99 5.66 13.59
CA ALA A 241 5.44 4.99 12.40
C ALA A 241 5.29 3.48 12.62
N SER A 242 6.20 2.88 13.38
CA SER A 242 6.19 1.45 13.73
C SER A 242 5.13 1.07 14.76
N LEU A 243 4.45 2.04 15.39
CA LEU A 243 3.39 1.82 16.38
C LEU A 243 2.00 1.95 15.74
N ILE A 244 1.14 0.96 16.03
CA ILE A 244 -0.20 0.81 15.49
C ILE A 244 -1.23 0.56 16.61
N PHE A 245 -2.41 1.14 16.45
CA PHE A 245 -3.57 0.89 17.32
C PHE A 245 -4.29 -0.37 16.83
N HIS A 246 -4.21 -1.43 17.63
CA HIS A 246 -4.91 -2.68 17.38
C HIS A 246 -6.23 -2.67 18.13
N HIS A 247 -7.33 -2.90 17.42
CA HIS A 247 -8.66 -2.95 18.03
C HIS A 247 -8.84 -4.31 18.71
N THR A 248 -9.17 -4.31 20.00
CA THR A 248 -9.46 -5.52 20.78
C THR A 248 -10.91 -5.97 20.69
N SER A 249 -11.78 -5.10 20.18
CA SER A 249 -13.19 -5.37 19.92
C SER A 249 -13.59 -4.81 18.54
N GLY A 250 -14.88 -4.82 18.21
CA GLY A 250 -15.38 -4.32 16.93
C GLY A 250 -14.96 -2.88 16.66
N LYS A 251 -14.63 -2.58 15.38
CA LYS A 251 -14.22 -1.24 14.93
C LYS A 251 -15.27 -0.60 14.03
N SER A 252 -15.47 0.70 14.19
CA SER A 252 -16.23 1.51 13.24
C SER A 252 -15.34 2.04 12.11
N TYR A 253 -14.06 2.30 12.39
CA TYR A 253 -13.09 2.74 11.38
C TYR A 253 -11.63 2.46 11.82
N GLY A 254 -10.66 2.66 10.94
CA GLY A 254 -9.25 2.51 11.30
C GLY A 254 -8.67 3.77 11.95
N LEU A 255 -7.82 3.62 12.97
CA LEU A 255 -7.05 4.72 13.54
C LEU A 255 -5.74 4.94 12.76
N ASP A 256 -5.87 5.23 11.48
CA ASP A 256 -4.77 5.72 10.65
C ASP A 256 -4.56 7.22 10.82
N LEU A 257 -3.44 7.74 10.31
CA LEU A 257 -3.08 9.14 10.47
C LEU A 257 -4.13 10.10 9.87
N ARG A 258 -4.78 9.69 8.79
CA ARG A 258 -5.86 10.44 8.15
C ARG A 258 -7.08 10.53 9.07
N SER A 259 -7.51 9.42 9.66
CA SER A 259 -8.68 9.38 10.54
C SER A 259 -8.43 10.16 11.82
N ILE A 260 -7.23 10.02 12.39
CA ILE A 260 -6.77 10.77 13.56
C ILE A 260 -6.77 12.28 13.28
N ALA A 261 -6.32 12.71 12.09
CA ALA A 261 -6.25 14.12 11.72
C ALA A 261 -7.63 14.76 11.50
N ASN A 262 -8.60 14.04 10.93
CA ASN A 262 -9.81 14.65 10.37
C ASN A 262 -11.09 14.42 11.18
N ARG A 263 -11.08 13.58 12.22
CA ARG A 263 -12.28 13.33 13.03
C ARG A 263 -12.41 14.30 14.21
N SER A 264 -13.65 14.43 14.69
CA SER A 264 -13.92 15.10 15.96
C SER A 264 -13.23 14.34 17.10
N LEU A 265 -12.89 15.06 18.16
CA LEU A 265 -12.19 14.46 19.29
C LEU A 265 -13.04 13.37 19.95
N ASP A 266 -14.33 13.61 20.16
CA ASP A 266 -15.24 12.63 20.79
C ASP A 266 -15.34 11.33 19.97
N SER A 267 -15.51 11.46 18.64
CA SER A 267 -15.56 10.28 17.76
C SER A 267 -14.24 9.51 17.78
N LEU A 268 -13.11 10.23 17.80
CA LEU A 268 -11.76 9.67 17.84
C LEU A 268 -11.51 8.92 19.16
N MET A 269 -11.87 9.52 20.29
CA MET A 269 -11.67 8.93 21.62
C MET A 269 -12.53 7.67 21.80
N ALA A 270 -13.80 7.70 21.38
CA ALA A 270 -14.68 6.54 21.44
C ALA A 270 -14.17 5.33 20.65
N GLU A 271 -13.43 5.55 19.55
CA GLU A 271 -12.79 4.45 18.80
C GLU A 271 -11.45 4.04 19.42
N PHE A 272 -10.67 5.01 19.90
CA PHE A 272 -9.40 4.80 20.57
C PHE A 272 -9.50 3.96 21.86
N GLU A 273 -10.56 4.12 22.64
CA GLU A 273 -10.80 3.32 23.86
C GLU A 273 -10.93 1.81 23.59
N LYS A 274 -11.19 1.41 22.35
CA LYS A 274 -11.26 0.01 21.92
C LYS A 274 -9.91 -0.57 21.51
N CYS A 275 -8.82 0.19 21.67
CA CYS A 275 -7.52 -0.14 21.11
C CYS A 275 -6.45 -0.39 22.17
N VAL A 276 -5.53 -1.29 21.82
CA VAL A 276 -4.23 -1.44 22.48
C VAL A 276 -3.12 -1.00 21.55
N LEU A 277 -1.98 -0.61 22.12
CA LEU A 277 -0.82 -0.18 21.36
C LEU A 277 0.10 -1.36 21.09
N LEU A 278 0.34 -1.68 19.82
CA LEU A 278 1.28 -2.71 19.38
C LEU A 278 2.30 -2.10 18.40
N CYS A 279 3.48 -2.72 18.29
CA CYS A 279 4.35 -2.48 17.15
C CYS A 279 3.90 -3.33 15.95
N HIS A 280 4.33 -2.95 14.75
CA HIS A 280 3.94 -3.65 13.53
C HIS A 280 4.35 -5.13 13.48
N ASN A 281 5.47 -5.52 14.14
CA ASN A 281 5.85 -6.92 14.24
C ASN A 281 4.86 -7.72 15.10
N CYS A 282 4.61 -7.28 16.34
CA CYS A 282 3.66 -7.96 17.24
C CYS A 282 2.23 -7.97 16.69
N HIS A 283 1.82 -6.90 16.00
CA HIS A 283 0.53 -6.87 15.31
C HIS A 283 0.45 -7.91 14.18
N ALA A 284 1.54 -8.13 13.44
CA ALA A 284 1.61 -9.14 12.40
C ALA A 284 1.58 -10.56 12.98
N GLU A 285 2.34 -10.81 14.05
CA GLU A 285 2.32 -12.06 14.83
C GLU A 285 0.90 -12.42 15.29
N LEU A 286 0.20 -11.45 15.90
CA LEU A 286 -1.16 -11.64 16.42
C LEU A 286 -2.18 -12.00 15.33
N HIS A 287 -2.11 -11.35 14.16
CA HIS A 287 -3.02 -11.64 13.06
C HIS A 287 -2.63 -12.88 12.24
N ASN A 288 -1.41 -13.39 12.38
CA ASN A 288 -0.89 -14.49 11.57
C ASN A 288 -0.11 -15.52 12.39
N PRO A 289 -0.68 -16.11 13.45
CA PRO A 289 0.03 -17.09 14.28
C PRO A 289 0.51 -18.31 13.47
N GLN A 290 -0.22 -18.69 12.41
CA GLN A 290 0.13 -19.78 11.49
C GLN A 290 1.37 -19.52 10.60
N LEU A 291 1.96 -18.32 10.69
CA LEU A 291 3.18 -17.91 9.99
C LEU A 291 4.36 -17.74 10.96
N ASP A 292 4.22 -18.22 12.19
CA ASP A 292 5.36 -18.43 13.09
C ASP A 292 6.40 -19.34 12.42
N LYS A 293 7.68 -18.99 12.56
CA LYS A 293 8.79 -19.69 11.90
C LYS A 293 8.86 -21.16 12.31
N ASN A 294 8.59 -21.49 13.57
CA ASN A 294 8.62 -22.86 14.06
C ASN A 294 7.45 -23.69 13.50
N GLU A 295 6.29 -23.05 13.30
CA GLU A 295 5.12 -23.72 12.74
C GLU A 295 5.23 -23.93 11.22
N VAL A 296 5.92 -23.04 10.52
CA VAL A 296 6.16 -23.18 9.07
C VAL A 296 7.21 -24.25 8.78
N THR A 297 8.31 -24.30 9.54
CA THR A 297 9.38 -25.30 9.36
C THR A 297 8.88 -26.73 9.59
N LYS A 298 8.09 -26.98 10.64
CA LYS A 298 7.45 -28.29 10.89
C LYS A 298 6.63 -28.82 9.71
N LYS A 299 6.00 -27.93 8.93
CA LYS A 299 5.16 -28.31 7.77
C LYS A 299 5.95 -28.60 6.51
N HIS A 300 7.24 -28.25 6.47
CA HIS A 300 8.13 -28.51 5.34
C HIS A 300 9.05 -29.72 5.56
N SER A 301 9.15 -30.22 6.80
CA SER A 301 9.91 -31.42 7.16
C SER A 301 9.10 -32.73 7.11
N ASN A 302 7.80 -32.65 6.82
CA ASN A 302 6.88 -33.79 6.61
C ASN A 302 6.38 -33.79 5.15
#